data_AF-A0A151EKK0-F1
#
_entry.id   AF-A0A151EKK0-F1
#
_cell.length_a   1.000
_cell.length_b   1.000
_cell.length_c   1.000
_cell.angle_alpha   90.00
_cell.angle_beta   90.00
_cell.angle_gamma   90.00
#
_symmetry.space_group_name_H-M   'P 1'
#
loop_
_entity.id
_entity.type
_entity.pdbx_description
1 polymer ?
#
loop_
_entity_poly.entity_id
_entity_poly.type
_entity_poly.pdbx_seq_one_letter_code
_entity_poly.pdbx_strand_id
1 'polypeptide(L)' 'MAEYTIRVGVQGRITIPKEIRDKENINHRDIFKIHNMSGLLILQKVRKPDDKTVPLDRFLD' A
#
# COMPACT_ATOMS: atom_id res chain seq x y z
N MET A 1 -14.61 1.42 -9.67
CA MET A 1 -13.97 1.17 -8.36
C MET A 1 -14.33 -0.25 -7.98
N ALA A 2 -13.37 -1.07 -7.53
CA ALA A 2 -13.63 -2.45 -7.15
C ALA A 2 -13.75 -2.53 -5.63
N GLU A 3 -14.89 -2.97 -5.14
CA GLU A 3 -15.18 -3.16 -3.72
C GLU A 3 -15.24 -4.66 -3.43
N TYR A 4 -14.58 -5.08 -2.35
CA TYR A 4 -14.52 -6.47 -1.94
C TYR A 4 -14.94 -6.57 -0.48
N THR A 5 -15.89 -7.44 -0.20
CA THR A 5 -16.19 -7.86 1.17
C THR A 5 -15.37 -9.11 1.48
N ILE A 6 -14.56 -9.05 2.53
CA ILE A 6 -13.69 -10.15 2.95
C ILE A 6 -13.90 -10.45 4.43
N ARG A 7 -13.79 -11.72 4.79
CA ARG A 7 -13.87 -12.15 6.18
C ARG A 7 -12.56 -11.86 6.89
N VAL A 8 -12.66 -11.33 8.10
CA VAL A 8 -11.52 -11.19 9.00
C VAL A 8 -11.06 -12.58 9.45
N GLY A 9 -9.79 -12.88 9.20
CA GLY A 9 -9.15 -14.14 9.56
C GLY A 9 -8.72 -14.20 11.02
N VAL A 10 -8.01 -15.28 11.35
CA VAL A 10 -7.49 -15.52 12.71
C VAL A 10 -6.56 -14.39 13.13
N GLN A 11 -6.73 -13.92 14.37
CA GLN A 11 -6.00 -12.79 14.97
C GLN A 11 -6.24 -11.45 14.27
N GLY A 12 -7.40 -11.25 13.63
CA GLY A 12 -7.71 -9.97 12.99
C GLY A 12 -6.98 -9.75 11.66
N ARG A 13 -6.36 -10.80 11.10
CA ARG A 13 -5.62 -10.71 9.83
C ARG A 13 -6.58 -10.60 8.65
N ILE A 14 -6.24 -9.72 7.71
CA ILE A 14 -7.01 -9.47 6.50
C ILE A 14 -6.14 -9.84 5.30
N THR A 15 -6.69 -10.61 4.37
CA THR A 15 -6.00 -10.98 3.12
C THR A 15 -6.45 -10.03 2.01
N ILE A 16 -5.51 -9.27 1.45
CA ILE A 16 -5.78 -8.39 0.31
C ILE A 16 -6.03 -9.26 -0.94
N PRO A 17 -7.16 -9.11 -1.65
CA PRO A 17 -7.47 -9.85 -2.89
C PRO A 17 -6.38 -9.70 -3.96
N LYS A 18 -6.22 -10.72 -4.80
CA LYS A 18 -5.15 -10.75 -5.82
C LYS A 18 -5.26 -9.57 -6.78
N GLU A 19 -6.48 -9.24 -7.21
CA GLU A 19 -6.77 -8.17 -8.16
C GLU A 19 -6.32 -6.80 -7.61
N ILE A 20 -6.53 -6.55 -6.31
CA ILE A 20 -6.05 -5.33 -5.66
C ILE A 20 -4.52 -5.33 -5.55
N ARG A 21 -3.92 -6.47 -5.17
CA ARG A 21 -2.46 -6.57 -5.08
C ARG A 21 -1.78 -6.31 -6.42
N ASP A 22 -2.31 -6.91 -7.49
CA ASP A 22 -1.76 -6.77 -8.84
C ASP A 22 -1.92 -5.32 -9.34
N LYS A 23 -3.10 -4.72 -9.11
CA LYS A 23 -3.37 -3.32 -9.48
C LYS A 23 -2.48 -2.31 -8.75
N GLU A 24 -2.30 -2.49 -7.45
CA GLU A 24 -1.53 -1.57 -6.59
C GLU A 24 -0.04 -1.97 -6.48
N ASN A 25 0.39 -2.97 -7.27
CA ASN A 25 1.74 -3.54 -7.27
C ASN A 25 2.25 -3.84 -5.85
N ILE A 26 1.45 -4.55 -5.06
CA ILE A 26 1.76 -4.94 -3.69
C ILE A 26 2.55 -6.25 -3.71
N ASN A 27 3.79 -6.18 -3.24
CA ASN A 27 4.74 -7.28 -3.21
C ASN A 27 4.98 -7.78 -1.78
N HIS A 28 5.52 -8.99 -1.69
CA HIS A 28 5.93 -9.55 -0.40
C HIS A 28 6.95 -8.63 0.28
N ARG A 29 6.78 -8.39 1.59
CA ARG A 29 7.60 -7.48 2.44
C ARG A 29 7.46 -5.99 2.15
N ASP A 30 6.47 -5.59 1.35
CA ASP A 30 6.10 -4.18 1.29
C ASP A 30 5.64 -3.69 2.67
N ILE A 31 6.05 -2.46 2.99
CA ILE A 31 5.73 -1.80 4.26
C ILE A 31 4.59 -0.81 4.00
N PHE A 32 3.61 -0.83 4.88
CA PHE A 32 2.45 0.07 4.82
C PHE A 32 2.39 0.91 6.07
N LYS A 33 2.13 2.20 5.89
CA LYS A 33 1.68 3.08 6.96
C LYS A 33 0.16 2.97 7.07
N ILE A 34 -0.34 2.74 8.27
CA ILE A 34 -1.78 2.66 8.54
C ILE A 34 -2.24 4.01 9.08
N HIS A 35 -3.29 4.57 8.47
CA HIS A 35 -3.99 5.74 8.98
C HIS A 35 -5.40 5.32 9.40
N ASN A 36 -5.84 5.77 10.56
CA ASN A 36 -7.22 5.57 11.03
C ASN A 36 -7.98 6.89 10.91
N MET A 37 -8.98 6.93 10.04
CA MET A 37 -9.86 8.08 9.83
C MET A 37 -11.28 7.69 10.21
N SER A 38 -11.65 7.94 11.46
CA SER A 38 -13.01 7.72 11.98
C SER A 38 -13.55 6.29 11.75
N GLY A 39 -12.68 5.27 11.92
CA GLY A 39 -13.04 3.87 11.72
C GLY A 39 -12.73 3.33 10.33
N LEU A 40 -12.34 4.18 9.38
CA LEU A 40 -11.78 3.77 8.11
C LEU A 40 -10.25 3.62 8.23
N LEU A 41 -9.75 2.40 8.01
CA LEU A 41 -8.32 2.14 7.95
C LEU A 41 -7.81 2.30 6.51
N ILE A 42 -6.86 3.22 6.33
CA ILE A 42 -6.22 3.47 5.04
C ILE A 42 -4.79 2.93 5.09
N LEU A 43 -4.47 2.03 4.17
CA LEU A 43 -3.12 1.50 4.00
C LEU A 43 -2.40 2.31 2.92
N GLN A 44 -1.36 3.04 3.33
CA GLN A 44 -0.49 3.78 2.42
C GLN A 44 0.83 3.03 2.25
N LYS A 45 1.13 2.59 1.02
CA LYS A 45 2.40 1.94 0.70
C LYS A 45 3.56 2.91 0.92
N VAL A 46 4.54 2.50 1.71
CA VAL A 46 5.77 3.27 1.92
C VAL A 46 6.70 3.00 0.75
N ARG A 47 6.96 4.02 -0.07
CA ARG A 47 8.03 3.95 -1.07
C ARG A 47 9.36 4.03 -0.35
N LYS A 48 10.16 2.97 -0.43
CA LYS A 48 11.57 3.07 -0.07
C LYS A 48 12.21 3.95 -1.15
N PRO A 49 12.94 5.03 -0.78
CA PRO A 49 13.84 5.67 -1.73
C PRO A 49 14.77 4.58 -2.25
N ASP A 50 14.83 4.35 -3.55
CA ASP A 50 15.97 3.61 -4.09
C ASP A 50 17.15 4.61 -4.21
N ASP A 51 18.38 4.12 -4.10
CA ASP A 51 19.58 4.95 -4.24
C ASP A 51 19.75 5.53 -5.67
N LYS A 52 18.84 5.19 -6.59
CA LYS A 52 18.84 5.61 -7.99
C LYS A 52 17.78 6.68 -8.31
N THR A 53 16.92 7.02 -7.35
CA THR A 53 15.80 7.94 -7.52
C THR A 53 16.31 9.32 -7.16
N VAL A 54 16.72 10.05 -8.19
CA VAL A 54 17.18 11.42 -8.05
C VAL A 54 15.96 12.35 -8.17
N PRO A 55 15.75 13.30 -7.25
CA PRO A 55 14.67 14.30 -7.38
C PRO A 55 14.79 15.05 -8.71
N LEU A 56 13.65 15.26 -9.38
CA LEU A 56 13.58 15.96 -10.67
C LEU A 56 14.18 17.37 -10.59
N ASP A 57 14.08 18.00 -9.43
CA ASP A 57 14.63 19.32 -9.10
C ASP A 57 16.14 19.44 -9.35
N ARG A 58 16.88 18.31 -9.41
CA ARG A 58 18.31 18.29 -9.76
C ARG A 58 18.62 18.44 -11.26
N PHE A 59 17.60 18.42 -12.13
CA PHE A 59 17.78 18.47 -13.59
C PHE A 59 17.14 19.72 -14.23
N LEU A 60 16.72 20.69 -13.42
CA LEU A 60 16.00 21.89 -13.87
C LEU A 60 16.82 23.19 -13.71
N ASP A 61 18.16 23.09 -13.70
CA ASP A 61 19.05 24.25 -13.85
C ASP A 61 19.05 24.79 -15.29
#